data_AF-A0A0R2QRW0-F1
#
_entry.id   AF-A0A0R2QRW0-F1
#
_cell.length_a   1.000
_cell.length_b   1.000
_cell.length_c   1.000
_cell.angle_alpha   90.00
_cell.angle_beta   90.00
_cell.angle_gamma   90.00
#
_symmetry.space_group_name_H-M   'P 1'
#
loop_
_entity.id
_entity.type
_entity.pdbx_description
1 polymer ?
#
loop_
_entity_poly.entity_id
_entity_poly.type
_entity_poly.pdbx_seq_one_letter_code
_entity_poly.pdbx_strand_id
1 'polypeptide(L)'
;MAIKLAKFKDVANGTQAGQFGVGEYGSLSSLNDLDPIYRQLLDKPIACTMAVMGGDGRPNLTPMWFDYKDDKVLINLAQHRKKTTWIRKTPKITLLLMNPENMYHWISLKVSVEREILEDDPKEGAWVTEQVNGIWKKYIGEGGGPEYGLRDPAMNERRVLMICKVDSIATFGQPG
;
A
#
# COMPACT_ATOMS: atom_id res chain seq x y z
N MET A 1 -7.19 -7.78 -15.05
CA MET A 1 -6.19 -7.17 -15.97
C MET A 1 -4.82 -7.54 -15.44
N ALA A 2 -3.85 -7.85 -16.29
CA ALA A 2 -2.52 -8.22 -15.83
C ALA A 2 -1.77 -7.01 -15.23
N ILE A 3 -1.15 -7.19 -14.08
CA ILE A 3 -0.32 -6.19 -13.38
C ILE A 3 1.05 -6.15 -14.06
N LYS A 4 1.51 -4.97 -14.49
CA LYS A 4 2.84 -4.84 -15.09
C LYS A 4 3.92 -4.99 -14.02
N LEU A 5 4.94 -5.79 -14.26
CA LEU A 5 6.06 -6.01 -13.35
C LEU A 5 7.37 -5.53 -14.00
N ALA A 6 8.15 -4.72 -13.27
CA ALA A 6 9.52 -4.37 -13.62
C ALA A 6 10.47 -4.93 -12.56
N LYS A 7 11.35 -5.85 -12.94
CA LYS A 7 12.37 -6.42 -12.06
C LYS A 7 13.69 -5.70 -12.31
N PHE A 8 14.18 -5.00 -11.30
CA PHE A 8 15.44 -4.27 -11.42
C PHE A 8 16.63 -5.21 -11.23
N LYS A 9 17.73 -4.92 -11.91
CA LYS A 9 19.01 -5.60 -11.70
C LYS A 9 19.58 -5.16 -10.36
N ASP A 10 19.46 -6.03 -9.37
CA ASP A 10 19.96 -5.78 -8.03
C ASP A 10 21.44 -6.13 -7.85
N VAL A 11 21.92 -5.96 -6.63
CA VAL A 11 23.31 -6.16 -6.22
C VAL A 11 23.45 -7.17 -5.08
N ALA A 12 22.41 -7.99 -4.82
CA ALA A 12 22.42 -8.95 -3.71
C ALA A 12 23.52 -10.01 -3.86
N ASN A 13 23.89 -10.34 -5.11
CA ASN A 13 24.96 -11.29 -5.45
C ASN A 13 26.23 -10.60 -5.98
N GLY A 14 26.44 -9.33 -5.62
CA GLY A 14 27.56 -8.51 -6.09
C GLY A 14 27.22 -7.58 -7.26
N THR A 15 28.18 -6.73 -7.65
CA THR A 15 27.97 -5.72 -8.69
C THR A 15 27.95 -6.32 -10.09
N GLN A 16 27.14 -5.73 -10.98
CA GLN A 16 27.01 -6.17 -12.37
C GLN A 16 26.78 -5.00 -13.34
N ALA A 17 27.05 -5.23 -14.62
CA ALA A 17 26.80 -4.24 -15.68
C ALA A 17 25.31 -3.87 -15.77
N GLY A 18 25.00 -2.58 -15.66
CA GLY A 18 23.62 -2.07 -15.72
C GLY A 18 22.80 -2.28 -14.45
N GLN A 19 23.44 -2.56 -13.30
CA GLN A 19 22.78 -2.56 -12.00
C GLN A 19 21.96 -1.27 -11.76
N PHE A 20 20.88 -1.37 -10.99
CA PHE A 20 19.86 -0.33 -10.79
C PHE A 20 19.02 0.02 -12.03
N GLY A 21 19.28 -0.57 -13.20
CA GLY A 21 18.37 -0.53 -14.35
C GLY A 21 17.29 -1.62 -14.27
N VAL A 22 16.24 -1.50 -15.10
CA VAL A 22 15.27 -2.58 -15.28
C VAL A 22 15.94 -3.72 -16.05
N GLY A 23 15.98 -4.91 -15.45
CA GLY A 23 16.53 -6.11 -16.07
C GLY A 23 15.50 -6.88 -16.89
N GLU A 24 14.31 -7.06 -16.33
CA GLU A 24 13.23 -7.84 -16.95
C GLU A 24 11.90 -7.09 -16.77
N TYR A 25 11.08 -7.09 -17.82
CA TYR A 25 9.67 -6.76 -17.72
C TYR A 25 8.85 -8.05 -17.76
N GLY A 26 7.82 -8.11 -16.92
CA GLY A 26 6.88 -9.22 -16.87
C GLY A 26 5.48 -8.76 -16.54
N SER A 27 4.62 -9.72 -16.21
CA SER A 27 3.27 -9.45 -15.75
C SER A 27 2.82 -10.47 -14.72
N LEU A 28 1.99 -10.04 -13.78
CA LEU A 28 1.35 -10.88 -12.78
C LEU A 28 -0.16 -10.90 -12.99
N SER A 29 -0.82 -12.02 -12.73
CA SER A 29 -2.28 -12.08 -12.77
C SER A 29 -2.89 -11.60 -11.45
N SER A 30 -2.17 -11.80 -10.35
CA SER A 30 -2.54 -11.37 -9.00
C SER A 30 -1.31 -11.01 -8.15
N LEU A 31 -1.52 -10.29 -7.05
CA LEU A 31 -0.49 -10.09 -6.01
C LEU A 31 -0.01 -11.41 -5.38
N ASN A 32 -0.85 -12.45 -5.42
CA ASN A 32 -0.48 -13.78 -4.95
C ASN A 32 0.59 -14.46 -5.84
N ASP A 33 0.75 -14.02 -7.09
CA ASP A 33 1.76 -14.54 -8.02
C ASP A 33 3.13 -13.87 -7.83
N LEU A 34 3.22 -12.87 -6.95
CA LEU A 34 4.46 -12.18 -6.63
C LEU A 34 5.45 -13.17 -5.99
N ASP A 35 6.72 -13.09 -6.37
CA ASP A 35 7.78 -13.88 -5.75
C ASP A 35 7.72 -13.73 -4.21
N PRO A 36 7.71 -14.83 -3.44
CA PRO A 36 7.66 -14.81 -1.98
C PRO A 36 8.67 -13.85 -1.34
N ILE A 37 9.84 -13.65 -1.96
CA ILE A 37 10.85 -12.73 -1.42
C ILE A 37 10.32 -11.30 -1.33
N TYR A 38 9.47 -10.85 -2.25
CA TYR A 38 8.88 -9.51 -2.23
C TYR A 38 7.51 -9.51 -1.57
N ARG A 39 6.72 -10.59 -1.72
CA ARG A 39 5.40 -10.71 -1.10
C ARG A 39 5.49 -10.62 0.41
N GLN A 40 6.56 -11.11 1.03
CA GLN A 40 6.76 -10.95 2.47
C GLN A 40 6.73 -9.48 2.93
N LEU A 41 7.13 -8.53 2.06
CA LEU A 41 7.10 -7.10 2.39
C LEU A 41 5.66 -6.58 2.48
N LEU A 42 4.75 -7.19 1.72
CA LEU A 42 3.31 -6.89 1.75
C LEU A 42 2.64 -7.54 2.96
N ASP A 43 3.06 -8.75 3.32
CA ASP A 43 2.42 -9.59 4.34
C ASP A 43 2.84 -9.22 5.77
N LYS A 44 4.10 -8.81 5.97
CA LYS A 44 4.63 -8.37 7.27
C LYS A 44 4.12 -6.96 7.64
N PRO A 45 4.18 -6.57 8.93
CA PRO A 45 3.82 -5.21 9.38
C PRO A 45 4.91 -4.19 9.03
N ILE A 46 5.20 -4.01 7.74
CA ILE A 46 6.17 -3.04 7.23
C ILE A 46 5.43 -1.77 6.84
N ALA A 47 5.82 -0.64 7.43
CA ALA A 47 5.26 0.66 7.07
C ALA A 47 5.56 0.96 5.59
N CYS A 48 4.54 1.37 4.85
CA CYS A 48 4.70 1.87 3.49
C CYS A 48 4.83 3.39 3.48
N THR A 49 5.66 3.91 2.58
CA THR A 49 5.62 5.33 2.22
C THR A 49 4.59 5.52 1.13
N MET A 50 3.53 6.26 1.42
CA MET A 50 2.47 6.57 0.46
C MET A 50 2.65 7.97 -0.12
N ALA A 51 2.66 8.06 -1.44
CA ALA A 51 2.69 9.30 -2.22
C ALA A 51 1.34 9.58 -2.87
N VAL A 52 0.80 10.77 -2.64
CA VAL A 52 -0.41 11.30 -3.29
C VAL A 52 -0.14 12.69 -3.84
N MET A 53 -0.79 13.11 -4.92
CA MET A 53 -0.58 14.44 -5.49
C MET A 53 -1.28 15.52 -4.66
N GLY A 54 -0.50 16.40 -4.04
CA GLY A 54 -1.00 17.55 -3.27
C GLY A 54 -1.61 18.64 -4.16
N GLY A 55 -2.28 19.60 -3.51
CA GLY A 55 -2.93 20.72 -4.21
C GLY A 55 -1.97 21.71 -4.86
N ASP A 56 -0.70 21.72 -4.42
CA ASP A 56 0.40 22.53 -4.95
C ASP A 56 1.17 21.85 -6.10
N GLY A 57 0.68 20.68 -6.56
CA GLY A 57 1.31 19.92 -7.64
C GLY A 57 2.51 19.07 -7.21
N ARG A 58 2.85 19.03 -5.92
CA ARG A 58 3.93 18.18 -5.41
C ARG A 58 3.37 16.86 -4.82
N PRO A 59 4.11 15.74 -4.91
CA PRO A 59 3.76 14.55 -4.15
C PRO A 59 3.87 14.81 -2.65
N ASN A 60 2.80 14.52 -1.91
CA ASN A 60 2.79 14.49 -0.46
C ASN A 60 3.09 13.05 0.01
N LEU A 61 4.14 12.88 0.81
CA LEU A 61 4.60 11.59 1.30
C LEU A 61 4.19 11.42 2.76
N THR A 62 3.55 10.30 3.09
CA THR A 62 3.21 9.96 4.48
C THR A 62 3.46 8.49 4.77
N PRO A 63 3.98 8.12 5.96
CA PRO A 63 4.01 6.72 6.38
C PRO A 63 2.58 6.22 6.62
N MET A 64 2.30 5.00 6.16
CA MET A 64 0.99 4.36 6.24
C MET A 64 1.17 2.86 6.50
N TRP A 65 0.17 2.23 7.12
CA TRP A 65 0.05 0.79 7.08
C TRP A 65 -0.39 0.34 5.68
N PHE A 66 0.10 -0.83 5.27
CA PHE A 66 -0.23 -1.48 4.01
C PHE A 66 -1.10 -2.72 4.23
N ASP A 67 -2.16 -2.83 3.43
CA ASP A 67 -3.05 -3.98 3.37
C ASP A 67 -3.59 -4.20 1.95
N TYR A 68 -3.96 -5.44 1.66
CA TYR A 68 -4.50 -5.85 0.37
C TYR A 68 -5.43 -7.04 0.54
N LYS A 69 -6.36 -7.19 -0.41
CA LYS A 69 -7.23 -8.36 -0.51
C LYS A 69 -7.29 -8.77 -1.97
N ASP A 70 -6.97 -10.03 -2.24
CA ASP A 70 -6.83 -10.58 -3.58
C ASP A 70 -5.83 -9.75 -4.44
N ASP A 71 -6.28 -9.15 -5.53
CA ASP A 71 -5.48 -8.29 -6.42
C ASP A 71 -5.65 -6.79 -6.13
N LYS A 72 -6.30 -6.42 -5.01
CA LYS A 72 -6.65 -5.04 -4.64
C LYS A 72 -5.88 -4.54 -3.45
N VAL A 73 -5.29 -3.36 -3.59
CA VAL A 73 -4.74 -2.61 -2.45
C VAL A 73 -5.86 -1.86 -1.73
N LEU A 74 -5.87 -1.95 -0.40
CA LEU A 74 -6.89 -1.35 0.45
C LEU A 74 -6.29 -0.18 1.22
N ILE A 75 -6.86 1.01 1.06
CA ILE A 75 -6.39 2.23 1.74
C ILE A 75 -7.52 2.81 2.56
N ASN A 76 -7.37 2.74 3.88
CA ASN A 76 -8.35 3.24 4.83
C ASN A 76 -7.92 4.60 5.37
N LEU A 77 -8.80 5.61 5.25
CA LEU A 77 -8.49 7.00 5.57
C LEU A 77 -9.59 7.59 6.44
N ALA A 78 -9.24 8.59 7.25
CA ALA A 78 -10.24 9.46 7.83
C ALA A 78 -10.76 10.44 6.76
N GLN A 79 -12.07 10.58 6.67
CA GLN A 79 -12.75 11.32 5.59
C GLN A 79 -12.37 12.81 5.56
N HIS A 80 -12.14 13.42 6.73
CA HIS A 80 -11.87 14.84 6.87
C HIS A 80 -10.44 15.26 6.47
N ARG A 81 -9.52 14.31 6.30
CA ARG A 81 -8.10 14.63 6.05
C ARG A 81 -7.88 15.12 4.61
N LYS A 82 -6.96 16.08 4.45
CA LYS A 82 -6.61 16.67 3.14
C LYS A 82 -6.21 15.61 2.09
N LYS A 83 -5.46 14.58 2.50
CA LYS A 83 -5.08 13.47 1.61
C LYS A 83 -6.28 12.77 0.97
N THR A 84 -7.40 12.64 1.69
CA THR A 84 -8.64 12.05 1.16
C THR A 84 -9.22 12.92 0.04
N THR A 85 -9.24 14.25 0.23
CA THR A 85 -9.67 15.20 -0.81
C THR A 85 -8.74 15.16 -2.03
N TRP A 86 -7.43 15.06 -1.81
CA TRP A 86 -6.45 14.99 -2.89
C TRP A 86 -6.57 13.69 -3.71
N ILE A 87 -6.78 12.55 -3.06
CA ILE A 87 -7.01 11.26 -3.74
C ILE A 87 -8.29 11.30 -4.58
N ARG A 88 -9.38 11.89 -4.07
CA ARG A 88 -10.63 12.05 -4.85
C ARG A 88 -10.43 12.91 -6.09
N LYS A 89 -9.57 13.94 -6.03
CA LYS A 89 -9.22 14.79 -7.18
C LYS A 89 -8.30 14.07 -8.16
N THR A 90 -7.31 13.34 -7.64
CA THR A 90 -6.29 12.63 -8.41
C THR A 90 -6.17 11.20 -7.87
N PRO A 91 -6.96 10.24 -8.40
CA PRO A 91 -7.08 8.88 -7.85
C PRO A 91 -5.90 7.98 -8.25
N LYS A 92 -4.68 8.50 -8.10
CA LYS A 92 -3.40 7.86 -8.43
C LYS A 92 -2.49 7.92 -7.21
N ILE A 93 -2.03 6.76 -6.75
CA ILE A 93 -1.26 6.62 -5.51
C ILE A 93 -0.02 5.79 -5.84
N THR A 94 1.14 6.20 -5.29
CA THR A 94 2.35 5.36 -5.32
C THR A 94 2.68 4.93 -3.90
N LEU A 95 3.04 3.67 -3.74
CA LEU A 95 3.42 3.05 -2.46
C LEU A 95 4.83 2.50 -2.59
N LEU A 96 5.62 2.64 -1.53
CA LEU A 96 6.94 2.01 -1.39
C LEU A 96 6.98 1.26 -0.06
N LEU A 97 7.29 -0.03 -0.11
CA LEU A 97 7.63 -0.84 1.05
C LEU A 97 9.10 -1.22 0.94
N MET A 98 9.87 -0.85 1.95
CA MET A 98 11.30 -1.11 2.02
C MET A 98 11.56 -2.04 3.21
N ASN A 99 12.40 -3.05 3.01
CA ASN A 99 12.84 -3.90 4.09
C ASN A 99 13.59 -3.05 5.14
N PRO A 100 13.15 -3.03 6.41
CA PRO A 100 13.80 -2.23 7.45
C PRO A 100 15.22 -2.70 7.77
N GLU A 101 15.56 -3.96 7.47
CA GLU A 101 16.90 -4.52 7.73
C GLU A 101 17.84 -4.35 6.54
N ASN A 102 17.31 -4.09 5.34
CA ASN A 102 18.09 -3.97 4.12
C ASN A 102 17.43 -3.02 3.12
N MET A 103 17.96 -1.79 3.02
CA MET A 103 17.43 -0.78 2.09
C MET A 103 17.51 -1.16 0.61
N TYR A 104 18.30 -2.19 0.26
CA TYR A 104 18.40 -2.76 -1.09
C TYR A 104 17.40 -3.89 -1.32
N HIS A 105 16.39 -4.06 -0.46
CA HIS A 105 15.27 -4.96 -0.71
C HIS A 105 13.95 -4.20 -0.58
N TRP A 106 13.27 -3.96 -1.70
CA TRP A 106 12.05 -3.16 -1.70
C TRP A 106 11.10 -3.53 -2.83
N ILE A 107 9.84 -3.14 -2.64
CA ILE A 107 8.77 -3.20 -3.63
C ILE A 107 8.08 -1.83 -3.73
N SER A 108 7.86 -1.36 -4.95
CA SER A 108 7.08 -0.16 -5.24
C SER A 108 5.86 -0.52 -6.06
N LEU A 109 4.69 0.00 -5.65
CA LEU A 109 3.42 -0.22 -6.33
C LEU A 109 2.86 1.12 -6.81
N LYS A 110 2.36 1.15 -8.04
CA LYS A 110 1.47 2.22 -8.52
C LYS A 110 0.06 1.66 -8.55
N VAL A 111 -0.86 2.37 -7.90
CA VAL A 111 -2.25 1.95 -7.77
C VAL A 111 -3.20 3.08 -8.14
N SER A 112 -4.38 2.70 -8.64
CA SER A 112 -5.45 3.62 -8.97
C SER A 112 -6.70 3.27 -8.17
N VAL A 113 -7.33 4.26 -7.56
CA VAL A 113 -8.63 4.06 -6.89
C VAL A 113 -9.68 3.73 -7.95
N GLU A 114 -10.40 2.63 -7.76
CA GLU A 114 -11.51 2.20 -8.62
C GLU A 114 -12.86 2.28 -7.90
N ARG A 115 -12.86 2.16 -6.58
CA ARG A 115 -14.06 2.28 -5.74
C ARG A 115 -13.73 2.93 -4.40
N GLU A 116 -14.68 3.70 -3.89
CA GLU A 116 -14.67 4.29 -2.56
C GLU A 116 -15.90 3.77 -1.80
N ILE A 117 -15.74 3.39 -0.53
CA ILE A 117 -16.84 2.99 0.36
C ILE A 117 -16.77 3.87 1.62
N LEU A 118 -17.87 4.54 1.93
CA LEU A 118 -18.00 5.29 3.18
C LEU A 118 -18.40 4.35 4.32
N GLU A 119 -17.90 4.63 5.52
CA GLU A 119 -18.20 3.83 6.72
C GLU A 119 -19.69 3.83 7.10
N ASP A 120 -20.45 4.85 6.68
CA ASP A 120 -21.90 4.94 6.86
C ASP A 120 -22.72 4.35 5.70
N ASP A 121 -22.07 3.73 4.71
CA ASP A 121 -22.78 3.00 3.66
C ASP A 121 -23.62 1.86 4.29
N PRO A 122 -24.94 1.77 4.01
CA PRO A 122 -25.84 0.84 4.69
C PRO A 122 -25.60 -0.63 4.32
N LYS A 123 -24.86 -0.91 3.25
CA LYS A 123 -24.60 -2.28 2.77
C LYS A 123 -23.18 -2.71 3.03
N GLU A 124 -22.23 -1.80 2.81
CA GLU A 124 -20.80 -2.12 2.77
C GLU A 124 -20.00 -1.36 3.85
N GLY A 125 -20.60 -0.41 4.56
CA GLY A 125 -19.91 0.43 5.55
C GLY A 125 -19.28 -0.36 6.70
N ALA A 126 -19.89 -1.49 7.09
CA ALA A 126 -19.33 -2.42 8.07
C ALA A 126 -17.92 -2.91 7.67
N TRP A 127 -17.70 -3.18 6.39
CA TRP A 127 -16.40 -3.65 5.89
C TRP A 127 -15.30 -2.59 6.06
N VAL A 128 -15.63 -1.30 6.03
CA VAL A 128 -14.67 -0.21 6.28
C VAL A 128 -14.10 -0.30 7.71
N THR A 129 -14.97 -0.62 8.68
CA THR A 129 -14.56 -0.80 10.09
C THR A 129 -13.81 -2.11 10.28
N GLU A 130 -14.33 -3.21 9.72
CA GLU A 130 -13.67 -4.52 9.78
C GLU A 130 -12.25 -4.48 9.22
N GLN A 131 -12.06 -3.80 8.08
CA GLN A 131 -10.76 -3.68 7.44
C GLN A 131 -9.79 -2.88 8.32
N VAL A 132 -10.20 -1.76 8.91
CA VAL A 132 -9.30 -0.97 9.78
C VAL A 132 -8.93 -1.73 11.06
N ASN A 133 -9.84 -2.56 11.59
CA ASN A 133 -9.57 -3.44 12.72
C ASN A 133 -8.59 -4.57 12.34
N GLY A 134 -8.74 -5.15 11.14
CA GLY A 134 -7.83 -6.17 10.63
C GLY A 134 -6.39 -5.67 10.45
N ILE A 135 -6.22 -4.51 9.79
CA ILE A 135 -4.91 -3.89 9.63
C ILE A 135 -4.34 -3.39 10.96
N TRP A 136 -5.18 -2.91 11.90
CA TRP A 136 -4.76 -2.61 13.28
C TRP A 136 -4.11 -3.83 13.94
N LYS A 137 -4.77 -4.99 13.90
CA LYS A 137 -4.25 -6.23 14.45
C LYS A 137 -2.94 -6.66 13.78
N LYS A 138 -2.83 -6.52 12.45
CA LYS A 138 -1.58 -6.81 11.72
C LYS A 138 -0.39 -6.02 12.24
N TYR A 139 -0.57 -4.72 12.52
CA TYR A 139 0.54 -3.81 12.85
C TYR A 139 0.80 -3.64 14.34
N ILE A 140 -0.22 -3.74 15.18
CA ILE A 140 -0.11 -3.53 16.63
C ILE A 140 -0.08 -4.86 17.39
N GLY A 141 -0.58 -5.94 16.79
CA GLY A 141 -0.68 -7.25 17.43
C GLY A 141 -1.76 -7.29 18.51
N GLU A 142 -1.75 -8.35 19.32
CA GLU A 142 -2.80 -8.62 20.32
C GLU A 142 -2.84 -7.59 21.46
N GLY A 143 -1.71 -6.94 21.76
CA GLY A 143 -1.62 -5.91 22.81
C GLY A 143 -2.42 -4.64 22.52
N GLY A 144 -2.82 -4.41 21.27
CA GLY A 144 -3.64 -3.26 20.86
C GLY A 144 -5.15 -3.45 21.04
N GLY A 145 -5.60 -4.64 21.43
CA GLY A 145 -7.03 -4.98 21.43
C GLY A 145 -7.60 -5.22 20.02
N PRO A 146 -8.89 -5.61 19.93
CA PRO A 146 -9.50 -6.05 18.67
C PRO A 146 -9.90 -4.92 17.71
N GLU A 147 -9.94 -3.68 18.19
CA GLU A 147 -10.48 -2.53 17.46
C GLU A 147 -9.45 -1.42 17.23
N TYR A 148 -9.60 -0.69 16.13
CA TYR A 148 -8.77 0.46 15.79
C TYR A 148 -8.90 1.58 16.84
N GLY A 149 -7.89 1.70 17.71
CA GLY A 149 -7.90 2.61 18.86
C GLY A 149 -7.41 4.04 18.59
N LEU A 150 -7.11 4.43 17.34
CA LEU A 150 -6.52 5.74 17.01
C LEU A 150 -7.49 6.71 16.31
N ARG A 151 -8.80 6.55 16.52
CA ARG A 151 -9.77 7.57 16.13
C ARG A 151 -9.58 8.80 17.00
N ASP A 152 -9.79 9.97 16.40
CA ASP A 152 -9.77 11.23 17.14
C ASP A 152 -10.95 11.28 18.14
N PRO A 153 -10.71 11.36 19.47
CA PRO A 153 -11.78 11.38 20.46
C PRO A 153 -12.54 12.71 20.50
N ALA A 154 -12.00 13.79 19.91
CA ALA A 154 -12.65 15.10 19.88
C ALA A 154 -13.71 15.23 18.77
N MET A 155 -13.84 14.22 17.91
CA MET A 155 -14.84 14.22 16.84
C MET A 155 -15.36 12.83 16.53
N ASN A 156 -16.50 12.78 15.85
CA ASN A 156 -16.98 11.53 15.26
C ASN A 156 -16.18 11.21 13.98
N GLU A 157 -14.93 10.74 14.13
CA GLU A 157 -14.06 10.42 12.98
C GLU A 157 -14.70 9.32 12.13
N ARG A 158 -15.12 9.69 10.92
CA ARG A 158 -15.61 8.76 9.89
C ARG A 158 -14.49 8.28 8.98
N ARG A 159 -14.52 6.99 8.67
CA ARG A 159 -13.56 6.34 7.77
C ARG A 159 -14.12 6.19 6.37
N VAL A 160 -13.19 6.03 5.43
CA VAL A 160 -13.46 5.71 4.05
C VAL A 160 -12.45 4.67 3.59
N LEU A 161 -12.92 3.64 2.91
CA LEU A 161 -12.09 2.60 2.30
C LEU A 161 -11.97 2.85 0.80
N MET A 162 -10.74 3.04 0.33
CA MET A 162 -10.40 3.14 -1.09
C MET A 162 -9.91 1.77 -1.56
N ILE A 163 -10.60 1.22 -2.55
CA ILE A 163 -10.22 -0.04 -3.21
C ILE A 163 -9.46 0.33 -4.47
N CYS A 164 -8.23 -0.16 -4.58
CA CYS A 164 -7.31 0.25 -5.61
C CYS A 164 -6.85 -0.94 -6.47
N LYS A 165 -6.91 -0.80 -7.80
CA LYS A 165 -6.22 -1.72 -8.70
C LYS A 165 -4.75 -1.44 -8.64
N VAL A 166 -3.95 -2.50 -8.79
CA VAL A 166 -2.51 -2.38 -9.00
C VAL A 166 -2.24 -2.19 -10.48
N ASP A 167 -1.72 -1.01 -10.85
CA ASP A 167 -1.38 -0.69 -12.23
C ASP A 167 -0.02 -1.27 -12.62
N SER A 168 0.95 -1.19 -11.71
CA SER A 168 2.29 -1.72 -11.92
C SER A 168 3.06 -1.92 -10.62
N ILE A 169 4.01 -2.84 -10.64
CA ILE A 169 4.94 -3.15 -9.56
C ILE A 169 6.37 -3.02 -10.07
N ALA A 170 7.25 -2.49 -9.23
CA ALA A 170 8.70 -2.55 -9.39
C ALA A 170 9.32 -3.24 -8.17
N THR A 171 10.27 -4.13 -8.41
CA THR A 171 10.97 -4.89 -7.35
C THR A 171 12.47 -4.75 -7.47
N PHE A 172 13.17 -4.78 -6.34
CA PHE A 172 14.62 -4.70 -6.30
C PHE A 172 15.17 -5.50 -5.11
N GLY A 173 16.16 -6.35 -5.39
CA GLY A 173 17.01 -7.02 -4.43
C GLY A 173 16.41 -8.19 -3.68
N GLN A 174 17.13 -8.63 -2.66
CA GLN A 174 16.86 -9.84 -1.88
C GLN A 174 16.89 -9.49 -0.38
N PRO A 175 16.13 -10.19 0.47
CA PRO A 175 16.02 -9.89 1.90
C PRO A 175 17.36 -9.70 2.62
N GLY A 176 18.34 -10.54 2.31
CA GLY A 176 19.62 -10.66 3.02
C GLY A 176 19.91 -12.13 3.28
#